data_AF-A0A822D7J0-F1
#
_entry.id   AF-A0A822D7J0-F1
#
_cell.length_a   1.000
_cell.length_b   1.000
_cell.length_c   1.000
_cell.angle_alpha   90.00
_cell.angle_beta   90.00
_cell.angle_gamma   90.00
#
_symmetry.space_group_name_H-M   'P 1'
#
loop_
_entity.id
_entity.type
_entity.pdbx_description
1 polymer ?
#
loop_
_entity_poly.entity_id
_entity_poly.type
_entity_poly.pdbx_seq_one_letter_code
_entity_poly.pdbx_strand_id
1 'polypeptide(L)'
;KVKVKIIVAMGGDLAVELPFTLTHPKPPPTSSLSQQLDQPNSDDPQANDVPIDHNLIQLDTNFDSTAHDDDFIFEEFARIRLKGHEGGPDDTEA
;
A
#
# COMPACT_ATOMS: atom_id res chain seq x y z
N LYS A 1 -4.46 23.24 -2.57
CA LYS A 1 -4.34 24.59 -1.94
C LYS A 1 -5.64 24.95 -1.25
N VAL A 2 -5.56 25.59 -0.09
CA VAL A 2 -6.72 26.15 0.62
C VAL A 2 -6.88 27.60 0.19
N LYS A 3 -8.10 28.01 -0.17
CA LYS A 3 -8.40 29.40 -0.52
C LYS A 3 -9.36 29.98 0.51
N VAL A 4 -8.96 31.08 1.13
CA VAL A 4 -9.80 31.84 2.05
C VAL A 4 -10.27 33.08 1.30
N LYS A 5 -11.59 33.29 1.24
CA LYS A 5 -12.22 34.45 0.59
C LYS A 5 -13.05 35.23 1.62
N ILE A 6 -12.80 36.53 1.73
CA ILE A 6 -13.53 37.47 2.58
C ILE A 6 -14.30 38.41 1.65
N ILE A 7 -15.62 38.50 1.84
CA ILE A 7 -16.50 39.42 1.10
C ILE A 7 -16.66 40.68 1.96
N VAL A 8 -16.22 41.83 1.46
CA VAL A 8 -16.26 43.11 2.17
C VAL A 8 -17.48 43.90 1.72
N ALA A 9 -18.26 44.41 2.68
CA ALA A 9 -19.53 45.11 2.45
C ALA A 9 -19.43 46.33 1.50
N MET A 10 -18.25 46.92 1.33
CA MET A 10 -18.00 48.02 0.38
C MET A 10 -17.70 47.54 -1.06
N GLY A 11 -18.01 46.28 -1.39
CA GLY A 11 -17.99 45.76 -2.77
C GLY A 11 -16.67 45.12 -3.21
N GLY A 12 -15.78 44.80 -2.28
CA GLY A 12 -14.49 44.16 -2.58
C GLY A 12 -14.40 42.73 -2.04
N ASP A 13 -13.73 41.84 -2.77
CA ASP A 13 -13.39 40.50 -2.30
C ASP A 13 -11.89 40.41 -2.04
N LEU A 14 -11.50 39.99 -0.83
CA LEU A 14 -10.11 39.69 -0.49
C LEU A 14 -9.93 38.17 -0.46
N ALA A 15 -8.96 37.65 -1.22
CA ALA A 15 -8.66 36.22 -1.22
C ALA A 15 -7.18 35.95 -0.94
N VAL A 16 -6.91 34.94 -0.12
CA VAL A 16 -5.56 34.43 0.16
C VAL A 16 -5.52 32.92 -0.05
N GLU A 17 -4.36 32.41 -0.48
CA GLU A 17 -4.16 30.99 -0.77
C GLU A 17 -3.03 30.41 0.07
N LEU A 18 -3.27 29.23 0.65
CA LEU A 18 -2.29 28.48 1.42
C LEU A 18 -1.99 27.13 0.73
N PRO A 19 -0.71 26.80 0.50
CA PRO A 19 -0.35 25.49 -0.02
C PRO A 19 -0.51 24.40 1.06
N PHE A 20 -0.83 23.17 0.64
CA PHE A 20 -0.83 22.00 1.52
C PHE A 20 -0.59 20.72 0.71
N THR A 21 -0.13 19.67 1.40
CA THR A 21 0.01 18.32 0.85
C THR A 21 -1.13 17.45 1.35
N LEU A 22 -1.82 16.75 0.44
CA LEU A 22 -2.84 15.76 0.78
C LEU A 22 -2.25 14.36 0.59
N THR A 23 -2.25 13.55 1.64
CA THR A 23 -1.70 12.18 1.60
C THR A 23 -2.77 11.17 2.03
N HIS A 24 -2.57 9.90 1.65
CA HIS A 24 -3.31 8.81 2.25
C HIS A 24 -3.04 8.72 3.77
N PRO A 25 -3.95 8.13 4.56
CA PRO A 25 -3.70 7.82 5.96
C PRO A 25 -2.45 6.96 6.14
N LYS A 26 -1.82 7.07 7.30
CA LYS A 26 -0.70 6.20 7.64
C LYS A 26 -1.19 4.74 7.65
N PRO A 27 -0.47 3.79 7.02
CA PRO A 27 -0.81 2.37 7.12
C PRO A 27 -0.87 1.92 8.59
N PRO A 28 -1.68 0.90 8.90
CA PRO A 28 -1.66 0.29 10.23
C PRO A 28 -0.24 -0.19 10.56
N PRO A 29 0.15 -0.19 11.85
CA PRO A 29 1.43 -0.77 12.25
C PRO A 29 1.45 -2.23 11.81
N THR A 30 2.47 -2.61 11.04
CA THR A 30 2.68 -4.01 10.70
C THR A 30 3.00 -4.74 12.00
N SER A 31 2.13 -5.67 12.40
CA SER A 31 2.48 -6.64 13.43
C SER A 31 3.77 -7.33 12.98
N SER A 32 4.76 -7.34 13.86
CA SER A 32 6.18 -7.62 13.63
C SER A 32 6.54 -9.02 13.13
N LEU A 33 5.62 -9.78 12.52
CA LEU A 33 5.92 -11.09 11.95
C LEU A 33 6.88 -10.98 10.74
N SER A 34 6.88 -9.86 10.03
CA SER A 34 7.79 -9.64 8.88
C SER A 34 9.16 -9.10 9.27
N GLN A 35 9.39 -8.65 10.51
CA GLN A 35 10.69 -8.11 10.95
C GLN A 35 11.73 -9.20 11.23
N GLN A 36 11.33 -10.48 11.25
CA GLN A 36 12.28 -11.56 11.56
C GLN A 36 13.24 -11.89 10.40
N LEU A 37 13.02 -11.35 9.19
CA LEU A 37 13.91 -11.63 8.04
C LEU A 37 15.00 -10.57 7.81
N ASP A 38 14.97 -9.41 8.48
CA ASP A 38 15.91 -8.30 8.23
C ASP A 38 16.90 -8.06 9.39
N GLN A 39 17.44 -9.11 10.01
CA GLN A 39 18.54 -8.97 10.98
C GLN A 39 19.86 -9.52 10.40
N PRO A 40 20.73 -8.67 9.81
CA PRO A 40 22.13 -9.01 9.61
C PRO A 40 22.93 -8.58 10.85
N ASN A 41 23.03 -9.45 11.87
CA ASN A 41 24.00 -9.30 12.97
C ASN A 41 25.03 -10.45 12.84
N SER A 42 26.22 -10.21 12.28
CA SER A 42 27.46 -9.75 12.95
C SER A 42 28.38 -10.91 13.33
N ASP A 43 29.49 -11.00 12.58
CA ASP A 43 30.81 -11.57 12.92
C ASP A 43 30.87 -12.87 13.76
N ASP A 44 30.81 -14.03 13.08
CA ASP A 44 31.44 -15.25 13.58
C ASP A 44 32.21 -15.95 12.43
N PRO A 45 33.55 -16.05 12.48
CA PRO A 45 34.36 -16.54 11.36
C PRO A 45 34.39 -18.07 11.18
N GLN A 46 33.45 -18.86 11.75
CA GLN A 46 33.52 -20.33 11.69
C GLN A 46 32.28 -21.07 11.15
N ALA A 47 31.25 -20.41 10.60
CA ALA A 47 29.98 -21.09 10.30
C ALA A 47 29.47 -21.06 8.83
N ASN A 48 30.32 -20.80 7.83
CA ASN A 48 29.83 -20.54 6.45
C ASN A 48 30.26 -21.57 5.37
N ASP A 49 30.38 -22.85 5.71
CA ASP A 49 30.44 -23.93 4.70
C ASP A 49 29.20 -24.82 4.76
N VAL A 50 28.03 -24.20 4.77
CA VAL A 50 26.77 -24.88 4.49
C VAL A 50 26.25 -24.29 3.18
N PRO A 51 26.16 -25.07 2.09
CA PRO A 51 25.56 -24.59 0.87
C PRO A 51 24.13 -24.16 1.16
N ILE A 52 23.85 -22.87 0.99
CA ILE A 52 22.51 -22.30 1.13
C ILE A 52 21.65 -22.97 0.04
N ASP A 53 20.69 -23.80 0.45
CA ASP A 53 19.73 -24.40 -0.48
C ASP A 53 18.91 -23.28 -1.14
N HIS A 54 19.00 -23.19 -2.46
CA HIS A 54 18.26 -22.21 -3.26
C HIS A 54 16.75 -22.56 -3.38
N ASN A 55 16.28 -23.65 -2.77
CA ASN A 55 14.87 -24.03 -2.71
C ASN A 55 14.19 -23.54 -1.42
N LEU A 56 14.07 -22.22 -1.27
CA LEU A 56 13.36 -21.56 -0.16
C LEU A 56 11.82 -21.74 -0.17
N ILE A 57 11.29 -22.48 -1.15
CA ILE A 57 9.85 -22.73 -1.34
C ILE A 57 9.43 -24.15 -0.91
N GLN A 58 10.22 -24.83 -0.09
CA GLN A 58 9.74 -26.04 0.61
C GLN A 58 8.69 -25.62 1.64
N LEU A 59 7.43 -25.63 1.20
CA LEU A 59 6.26 -25.50 2.04
C LEU A 59 6.21 -26.75 2.92
N ASP A 60 6.69 -26.62 4.16
CA ASP A 60 6.60 -27.65 5.17
C ASP A 60 5.12 -28.06 5.27
N THR A 61 4.81 -29.24 4.75
CA THR A 61 3.45 -29.77 4.62
C THR A 61 3.01 -30.43 5.93
N ASN A 62 3.79 -30.21 6.99
CA ASN A 62 3.45 -30.48 8.38
C ASN A 62 2.38 -29.47 8.80
N PHE A 63 1.18 -29.78 8.34
CA PHE A 63 -0.08 -29.19 8.72
C PHE A 63 -0.31 -29.37 10.22
N ASP A 64 0.43 -28.61 11.05
CA ASP A 64 -0.09 -28.27 12.36
C ASP A 64 -1.36 -27.45 12.09
N SER A 65 -2.47 -27.98 12.58
CA SER A 65 -3.87 -27.64 12.27
C SER A 65 -4.30 -26.18 12.53
N THR A 66 -3.34 -25.26 12.69
CA THR A 66 -3.54 -23.83 12.91
C THR A 66 -3.00 -22.94 11.78
N ALA A 67 -2.39 -23.51 10.74
CA ALA A 67 -1.76 -22.76 9.63
C ALA A 67 -2.47 -22.90 8.27
N HIS A 68 -3.77 -23.26 8.24
CA HIS A 68 -4.54 -23.49 6.99
C HIS A 68 -5.46 -22.36 6.52
N ASP A 69 -5.17 -21.11 6.84
CA ASP A 69 -6.08 -20.02 6.43
C ASP A 69 -5.43 -18.97 5.49
N ASP A 70 -4.25 -19.24 4.93
CA ASP A 70 -3.59 -18.35 3.94
C ASP A 70 -3.73 -18.87 2.50
N ASP A 71 -4.92 -19.33 2.11
CA ASP A 71 -5.20 -19.71 0.73
C ASP A 71 -5.15 -18.49 -0.21
N PHE A 72 -4.56 -18.67 -1.39
CA PHE A 72 -4.53 -17.61 -2.41
C PHE A 72 -5.92 -17.34 -2.97
N ILE A 73 -6.39 -16.09 -2.82
CA ILE A 73 -7.60 -15.61 -3.46
C ILE A 73 -7.23 -14.97 -4.80
N PHE A 74 -7.81 -15.47 -5.89
CA PHE A 74 -7.67 -14.87 -7.22
C PHE A 74 -8.77 -13.83 -7.45
N GLU A 75 -8.39 -12.56 -7.56
CA GLU A 75 -9.26 -11.45 -7.98
C GLU A 75 -8.80 -10.92 -9.35
N GLU A 76 -9.71 -10.35 -10.15
CA GLU A 76 -9.31 -9.69 -11.38
C GLU A 76 -8.46 -8.44 -11.08
N PHE A 77 -7.41 -8.22 -11.87
CA PHE A 77 -6.62 -6.99 -11.74
C PHE A 77 -7.38 -5.75 -12.21
N ALA A 78 -8.46 -5.93 -12.98
CA ALA A 78 -9.27 -4.85 -13.48
C ALA A 78 -9.96 -4.11 -12.32
N ARG A 79 -9.86 -2.77 -12.32
CA ARG A 79 -10.54 -1.96 -11.31
C ARG A 79 -12.00 -1.78 -11.69
N ILE A 80 -12.90 -1.95 -10.72
CA ILE A 80 -14.31 -1.61 -10.89
C ILE A 80 -14.44 -0.12 -11.27
N ARG A 81 -15.17 0.16 -12.35
CA ARG A 81 -15.43 1.52 -12.84
C ARG A 81 -16.54 2.18 -12.03
N LEU A 82 -16.40 3.48 -11.78
CA LEU A 82 -17.46 4.31 -11.18
C LEU A 82 -18.63 4.44 -12.16
N LYS A 83 -19.85 4.07 -11.74
CA LYS A 83 -21.07 4.32 -12.51
C LYS A 83 -21.46 5.80 -12.39
N GLY A 84 -21.84 6.44 -13.50
CA GLY A 84 -22.25 7.85 -13.53
C GLY A 84 -21.10 8.87 -13.67
N HIS A 85 -19.89 8.41 -14.03
CA HIS A 85 -18.83 9.32 -14.48
C HIS A 85 -19.09 9.75 -15.93
N GLU A 86 -20.06 10.64 -16.11
CA GLU A 86 -20.34 11.28 -17.40
C GLU A 86 -19.23 12.31 -17.67
N GLY A 87 -18.20 11.92 -18.41
CA GLY A 87 -17.07 12.80 -18.71
C GLY A 87 -15.77 12.13 -19.12
N GLY A 88 -15.71 10.80 -19.16
CA GLY A 88 -14.59 10.06 -19.74
C GLY A 88 -14.66 10.05 -21.28
N PRO A 89 -13.54 10.16 -22.00
CA PRO A 89 -13.50 10.15 -23.47
C PRO A 89 -13.83 8.79 -24.14
N ASP A 90 -14.30 7.79 -23.39
CA ASP A 90 -14.37 6.38 -23.86
C ASP A 90 -15.80 5.84 -24.03
N ASP A 91 -16.80 6.69 -24.29
CA ASP A 91 -18.14 6.25 -24.75
C ASP A 91 -18.23 6.18 -26.29
N THR A 92 -17.11 5.92 -26.97
CA THR A 92 -17.11 5.54 -28.39
C THR A 92 -16.54 4.14 -28.53
N GLU A 93 -17.34 3.25 -29.13
CA GLU A 93 -17.05 1.86 -29.51
C GLU A 93 -17.55 0.75 -28.56
N ALA A 94 -18.82 0.40 -28.75
CA ALA A 94 -19.25 -0.96 -29.07
C ALA A 94 -20.60 -0.93 -29.81
#